data_AF-A0A5N6LKU0-F1
#
_entry.id   AF-A0A5N6LKU0-F1
#
_cell.length_a   1.000
_cell.length_b   1.000
_cell.length_c   1.000
_cell.angle_alpha   90.00
_cell.angle_beta   90.00
_cell.angle_gamma   90.00
#
_symmetry.space_group_name_H-M   'P 1'
#
loop_
_entity.id
_entity.type
_entity.pdbx_description
1 polymer ?
#
loop_
_entity_poly.entity_id
_entity_poly.type
_entity_poly.pdbx_seq_one_letter_code
_entity_poly.pdbx_strand_id
1 'polypeptide(L)'
;MKAHKCLRKGHTAVIALITEKPVAEKKIEDRPVVCEFPEVFPEDLPGLPPIRQVEFRIDLTPDAAPIARAPYRLAPSEMQELSTQLQELLDKGDKHVCHQTFKDIASGL
;
A
#
# COMPACT_ATOMS: atom_id res chain seq x y z
N MET A 1 -42.22 -32.43 -29.19
CA MET A 1 -42.95 -31.13 -29.27
C MET A 1 -43.66 -30.77 -27.94
N LYS A 2 -43.00 -30.86 -26.78
CA LYS A 2 -43.64 -30.64 -25.46
C LYS A 2 -43.48 -29.20 -24.93
N ALA A 3 -42.36 -28.54 -25.20
CA ALA A 3 -42.09 -27.17 -24.76
C ALA A 3 -43.12 -26.14 -25.31
N HIS A 4 -43.50 -26.27 -26.59
CA HIS A 4 -44.45 -25.36 -27.24
C HIS A 4 -45.86 -25.42 -26.64
N LYS A 5 -46.28 -26.58 -26.10
CA LYS A 5 -47.57 -26.74 -25.42
C LYS A 5 -47.60 -26.03 -24.07
N CYS A 6 -46.46 -25.94 -23.38
CA CYS A 6 -46.36 -25.26 -22.09
C CYS A 6 -46.32 -23.73 -22.24
N LEU A 7 -45.63 -23.22 -23.26
CA LEU A 7 -45.62 -21.79 -23.61
C LEU A 7 -47.03 -21.27 -23.96
N ARG A 8 -47.81 -22.03 -24.74
CA ARG A 8 -49.21 -21.70 -25.07
C ARG A 8 -50.15 -21.67 -23.85
N LYS A 9 -49.76 -22.30 -22.74
CA LYS A 9 -50.52 -22.29 -21.48
C LYS A 9 -50.15 -21.12 -20.56
N GLY A 10 -49.39 -20.14 -21.06
CA GLY A 10 -49.03 -18.93 -20.30
C GLY A 10 -47.89 -19.15 -19.29
N HIS A 11 -47.12 -20.23 -19.41
CA HIS A 11 -45.99 -20.45 -18.52
C HIS A 11 -44.81 -19.56 -18.93
N THR A 12 -44.21 -18.88 -17.95
CA THR A 12 -43.01 -18.08 -18.15
C THR A 12 -41.85 -18.96 -18.60
N ALA A 13 -41.20 -18.58 -19.70
CA ALA A 13 -39.97 -19.20 -20.15
C ALA A 13 -38.87 -18.13 -20.25
N VAL A 14 -37.72 -18.45 -19.67
CA VAL A 14 -36.53 -17.63 -19.75
C VAL A 14 -35.72 -18.12 -20.94
N ILE A 15 -35.54 -17.26 -21.95
CA ILE A 15 -34.84 -17.59 -23.20
C ILE A 15 -33.33 -17.45 -23.02
N ALA A 16 -32.89 -16.51 -22.19
CA ALA A 16 -31.49 -16.33 -21.82
C ALA A 16 -31.41 -15.76 -20.41
N LEU A 17 -30.45 -16.28 -19.64
CA LEU A 17 -30.02 -15.71 -18.37
C LEU A 17 -28.60 -15.21 -18.58
N ILE A 18 -28.39 -13.89 -18.53
CA ILE A 18 -27.07 -13.28 -18.59
C ILE A 18 -26.57 -13.19 -17.15
N THR A 19 -25.53 -13.93 -16.83
CA THR A 19 -24.81 -13.81 -15.56
C THR A 19 -23.45 -13.20 -15.83
N GLU A 20 -23.11 -12.15 -15.10
CA GLU A 20 -21.73 -11.67 -15.09
C GLU A 20 -20.87 -12.76 -14.47
N LYS A 21 -19.92 -13.30 -15.24
CA LYS A 21 -18.86 -14.10 -14.64
C LYS A 21 -18.05 -13.13 -13.78
N PRO A 22 -17.73 -13.46 -12.52
CA PRO A 22 -16.76 -12.68 -11.78
C PRO A 22 -15.50 -12.65 -12.62
N VAL A 23 -15.14 -11.46 -13.10
CA VAL A 23 -13.87 -11.24 -13.76
C VAL A 23 -12.85 -11.50 -12.67
N ALA A 24 -12.05 -12.55 -12.82
CA ALA A 24 -10.94 -12.79 -11.93
C ALA A 24 -10.11 -11.50 -11.92
N GLU A 25 -10.03 -10.86 -10.76
CA GLU A 25 -9.21 -9.67 -10.58
C GLU A 25 -7.80 -10.04 -10.99
N LYS A 26 -7.27 -9.31 -11.98
CA LYS A 26 -5.89 -9.52 -12.43
C LYS A 26 -4.99 -9.11 -11.29
N LYS A 27 -4.27 -10.07 -10.71
CA LYS A 27 -3.32 -9.79 -9.65
C LYS A 27 -2.09 -9.11 -10.24
N ILE A 28 -1.35 -8.40 -9.40
CA ILE A 28 -0.09 -7.77 -9.81
C ILE A 28 0.91 -8.86 -10.25
N GLU A 29 0.84 -10.04 -9.62
CA GLU A 29 1.60 -11.23 -10.00
C GLU A 29 1.33 -11.71 -11.43
N ASP A 30 0.19 -11.37 -12.07
CA ASP A 30 -0.12 -11.77 -13.45
C ASP A 30 0.63 -10.93 -14.51
N ARG A 31 1.37 -9.90 -14.07
CA ARG A 31 2.11 -9.01 -14.96
C ARG A 31 3.47 -9.64 -15.29
N PRO A 32 3.83 -9.84 -16.57
CA PRO A 32 5.08 -10.49 -16.97
C PRO A 32 6.33 -9.92 -16.29
N VAL A 33 6.39 -8.58 -16.17
CA VAL A 33 7.51 -7.87 -15.53
C VAL A 33 7.67 -8.23 -14.04
N VAL A 34 6.56 -8.49 -13.33
CA VAL A 34 6.63 -8.85 -11.90
C VAL A 34 7.13 -10.29 -11.76
N CYS A 35 6.69 -11.20 -12.63
CA CYS A 35 7.19 -12.58 -12.65
C CYS A 35 8.68 -12.67 -13.02
N GLU A 36 9.17 -11.79 -13.89
CA GLU A 36 10.57 -11.76 -14.33
C GLU A 36 11.52 -11.26 -13.22
N PHE A 37 11.02 -10.47 -12.27
CA PHE A 37 11.81 -9.83 -11.22
C PHE A 37 11.20 -10.02 -9.82
N PRO A 38 11.08 -11.27 -9.32
CA PRO A 38 10.46 -11.53 -8.02
C PRO A 38 11.21 -10.88 -6.85
N GLU A 39 12.54 -10.76 -6.96
CA GLU A 39 13.40 -10.13 -5.95
C GLU A 39 13.24 -8.59 -5.87
N VAL A 40 12.68 -7.96 -6.90
CA VAL A 40 12.47 -6.50 -6.96
C VAL A 40 11.14 -6.09 -6.34
N PHE A 41 10.19 -7.02 -6.28
CA PHE A 41 8.85 -6.82 -5.70
C PHE A 41 8.59 -7.80 -4.54
N PRO A 42 9.43 -7.84 -3.50
CA PRO A 42 9.19 -8.69 -2.35
C PRO A 42 7.95 -8.20 -1.58
N GLU A 43 7.24 -9.13 -0.93
CA GLU A 43 6.09 -8.80 -0.07
C GLU A 43 6.52 -7.90 1.12
N ASP A 44 7.76 -8.06 1.58
CA ASP A 44 8.37 -7.28 2.65
C ASP A 44 9.62 -6.53 2.18
N LEU A 45 9.80 -5.30 2.67
CA LEU A 45 11.01 -4.51 2.42
C LEU A 45 12.26 -5.22 2.98
N PRO A 46 13.35 -5.34 2.20
CA PRO A 46 14.57 -6.05 2.62
C PRO A 46 15.42 -5.30 3.67
N GLY A 47 14.85 -4.31 4.34
CA GLY A 47 15.53 -3.42 5.28
C GLY A 47 16.34 -2.33 4.58
N LEU A 48 17.31 -1.76 5.30
CA LEU A 48 18.20 -0.74 4.76
C LEU A 48 19.01 -1.27 3.57
N PRO A 49 19.21 -0.46 2.52
CA PRO A 49 20.11 -0.85 1.44
C PRO A 49 21.52 -1.11 2.00
N PRO A 50 22.27 -2.08 1.43
CA PRO A 50 23.65 -2.32 1.81
C PRO A 50 24.47 -1.03 1.74
N ILE A 51 25.51 -0.92 2.57
CA ILE A 51 26.46 0.20 2.53
C ILE A 51 26.99 0.31 1.09
N ARG A 52 26.64 1.40 0.42
CA ARG A 52 27.12 1.68 -0.93
C ARG A 52 28.52 2.27 -0.83
N GLN A 53 29.38 1.96 -1.81
CA GLN A 53 30.70 2.58 -1.92
C GLN A 53 30.63 4.09 -2.17
N VAL A 54 29.49 4.56 -2.70
CA VAL A 54 29.20 5.98 -2.92
C VAL A 54 28.34 6.49 -1.78
N GLU A 55 28.86 7.46 -1.04
CA GLU A 55 28.11 8.20 -0.04
C GLU A 55 27.26 9.27 -0.73
N PHE A 56 25.95 9.25 -0.45
CA PHE A 56 25.07 10.34 -0.89
C PHE A 56 25.24 11.53 0.05
N ARG A 57 25.80 12.63 -0.47
CA ARG A 57 25.93 13.89 0.26
C ARG A 57 24.81 14.84 -0.15
N ILE A 58 24.20 15.49 0.83
CA ILE A 58 23.26 16.59 0.61
C ILE A 58 24.05 17.88 0.75
N ASP A 59 24.45 18.46 -0.39
CA ASP A 59 25.13 19.75 -0.41
C ASP A 59 24.09 20.86 -0.25
N LEU A 60 24.27 21.69 0.78
CA LEU A 60 23.43 22.85 1.00
C LEU A 60 23.97 24.02 0.16
N THR A 61 23.09 24.81 -0.43
CA THR A 61 23.49 26.12 -0.96
C THR A 61 24.03 26.98 0.19
N PRO A 62 25.04 27.84 -0.02
CA PRO A 62 25.74 28.56 1.06
C PRO A 62 24.84 29.31 2.06
N ASP A 63 23.65 29.74 1.65
CA ASP A 63 22.70 30.49 2.48
C ASP A 63 21.50 29.64 2.97
N ALA A 64 21.51 28.32 2.76
CA ALA A 64 20.42 27.45 3.20
C ALA A 64 20.49 27.18 4.70
N ALA A 65 19.53 27.72 5.44
CA ALA A 65 19.31 27.41 6.85
C ALA A 65 18.39 26.17 7.01
N PRO A 66 18.59 25.37 8.08
CA PRO A 66 17.65 24.29 8.41
C PRO A 66 16.23 24.82 8.62
N ILE A 67 15.24 24.09 8.12
CA ILE A 67 13.83 24.44 8.26
C ILE A 67 13.22 23.55 9.36
N ALA A 68 12.70 24.17 10.41
CA ALA A 68 11.86 23.51 11.41
C ALA A 68 10.40 23.95 11.21
N ARG A 69 9.49 22.99 11.10
CA ARG A 69 8.03 23.23 11.02
C ARG A 69 7.32 22.38 12.05
N ALA A 70 6.25 22.93 12.62
CA ALA A 70 5.38 22.16 13.51
C ALA A 70 4.71 21.00 12.72
N PRO A 71 4.52 19.83 13.34
CA PRO A 71 3.74 18.75 12.74
C PRO A 71 2.31 19.19 12.44
N TYR A 72 1.73 18.60 11.39
CA TYR A 72 0.31 18.76 11.13
C TYR A 72 -0.52 18.04 12.19
N ARG A 73 -1.72 18.55 12.46
CA ARG A 73 -2.66 17.88 13.35
C ARG A 73 -3.27 16.69 12.61
N LEU A 74 -3.19 15.52 13.24
CA LEU A 74 -3.79 14.27 12.78
C LEU A 74 -4.93 13.88 13.73
N ALA A 75 -5.94 13.20 13.21
CA ALA A 75 -6.97 12.57 14.04
C ALA A 75 -6.34 11.43 14.87
N PRO A 76 -6.95 11.02 15.99
CA PRO A 76 -6.40 9.94 16.83
C PRO A 76 -6.13 8.63 16.08
N SER A 77 -6.99 8.26 15.13
CA SER A 77 -6.80 7.06 14.30
C SER A 77 -5.60 7.15 13.37
N GLU A 78 -5.40 8.31 12.74
CA GLU A 78 -4.25 8.56 11.85
C GLU A 78 -2.94 8.59 12.63
N MET A 79 -2.96 9.16 13.84
CA MET A 79 -1.79 9.17 14.72
C MET A 79 -1.41 7.75 15.18
N GLN A 80 -2.40 6.91 15.49
CA GLN A 80 -2.18 5.51 15.84
C GLN A 80 -1.56 4.74 14.67
N GLU A 81 -2.10 4.92 13.46
CA GLU A 81 -1.58 4.27 12.26
C GLU A 81 -0.14 4.70 11.95
N LEU A 82 0.13 6.01 12.01
CA LEU A 82 1.48 6.55 11.82
C LEU A 82 2.46 5.98 12.85
N SER A 83 2.04 5.85 14.11
CA SER A 83 2.84 5.23 15.18
C SER A 83 3.23 3.79 14.85
N THR A 84 2.25 2.99 14.43
CA THR A 84 2.46 1.60 14.05
C THR A 84 3.42 1.47 12.88
N GLN A 85 3.21 2.26 11.81
CA GLN A 85 4.09 2.25 10.64
C GLN A 85 5.53 2.65 10.99
N LEU A 86 5.71 3.65 11.85
CA LEU A 86 7.05 4.07 12.29
C LEU A 86 7.75 2.98 13.11
N GLN A 87 7.01 2.27 13.98
CA GLN A 87 7.56 1.17 14.75
C GLN A 87 7.99 0.01 13.84
N GLU A 88 7.18 -0.35 12.84
CA GLU A 88 7.52 -1.37 11.86
C GLU A 88 8.80 -1.03 11.09
N LEU A 89 9.01 0.25 10.73
CA LEU A 89 10.24 0.70 10.06
C LEU A 89 11.46 0.62 10.99
N LEU A 90 11.32 1.01 12.25
CA LEU A 90 12.37 0.90 13.26
C LEU A 90 12.81 -0.56 13.45
N ASP A 91 11.85 -1.48 13.53
CA ASP A 91 12.10 -2.91 13.69
C ASP A 91 12.78 -3.51 12.45
N LYS A 92 12.50 -2.99 11.26
CA LYS A 92 13.16 -3.33 9.99
C LYS A 92 14.57 -2.76 9.83
N GLY A 93 15.07 -2.00 10.81
CA GLY A 93 16.46 -1.56 10.90
C GLY A 93 16.72 -0.13 10.46
N ASP A 94 15.70 0.69 10.23
CA ASP A 94 15.83 2.14 9.98
C ASP A 94 16.18 2.88 11.27
N LYS A 95 17.42 2.70 11.75
CA LYS A 95 17.93 3.25 13.03
C LYS A 95 18.05 4.78 13.08
N HIS A 96 17.69 5.47 12.00
CA HIS A 96 17.82 6.92 11.84
C HIS A 96 16.48 7.66 11.75
N VAL A 97 15.38 7.04 12.21
CA VAL A 97 14.20 7.84 12.56
C VAL A 97 14.60 8.74 13.73
N CYS A 98 14.36 10.05 13.64
CA CYS A 98 14.64 10.99 14.71
C CYS A 98 13.77 10.65 15.93
N HIS A 99 14.28 9.77 16.79
CA HIS A 99 13.56 9.17 17.92
C HIS A 99 13.05 10.23 18.91
N GLN A 100 13.67 11.41 18.90
CA GLN A 100 13.33 12.53 19.76
C GLN A 100 12.01 13.21 19.36
N THR A 101 11.69 13.33 18.07
CA THR A 101 10.50 14.10 17.63
C THR A 101 9.20 13.32 17.83
N PHE A 102 9.26 11.97 17.83
CA PHE A 102 8.08 11.12 17.90
C PHE A 102 7.56 10.93 19.33
N LYS A 103 8.47 10.74 20.30
CA LYS A 103 8.10 10.64 21.72
C LYS A 103 7.39 11.91 22.21
N ASP A 104 7.85 13.07 21.77
CA ASP A 104 7.30 14.38 22.14
C ASP A 104 5.90 14.63 21.53
N ILE A 105 5.53 13.96 20.43
CA ILE A 105 4.18 14.02 19.82
C ILE A 105 3.22 13.05 20.52
N ALA A 106 3.68 11.83 20.83
CA ALA A 106 2.87 10.80 21.47
C ALA A 106 2.62 11.06 22.97
N SER A 107 3.46 11.86 23.63
CA SER A 107 3.37 12.15 25.06
C SER A 107 2.42 13.29 25.45
N GLY A 108 1.83 14.05 24.50
CA GLY A 108 1.15 15.31 24.85
C GLY A 108 2.17 16.34 25.39
N LEU A 109 1.91 17.65 25.50
CA LEU A 109 0.88 18.27 26.34
C LEU A 109 0.63 17.53 27.66
#